data_AF-A0A7J3CS44-F1
#
_entry.id   AF-A0A7J3CS44-F1
#
_cell.length_a   1.000
_cell.length_b   1.000
_cell.length_c   1.000
_cell.angle_alpha   90.00
_cell.angle_beta   90.00
_cell.angle_gamma   90.00
#
_symmetry.space_group_name_H-M   'P 1'
#
loop_
_entity.id
_entity.type
_entity.pdbx_description
1 polymer ?
#
loop_
_entity_poly.entity_id
_entity_poly.type
_entity_poly.pdbx_seq_one_letter_code
_entity_poly.pdbx_strand_id
1 'polypeptide(L)' 'MESKEKIARENLLREGESPEGIAIRGYDFNNGVDYAKLIKSFSGVGFQASNLGKAIEIIKNMIKEKAFVYLGYTSNMV' A
#
# COMPACT_ATOMS: atom_id res chain seq x y z
N MET A 1 -29.77 -12.50 29.36
CA MET A 1 -29.56 -11.60 28.20
C MET A 1 -28.38 -10.66 28.46
N GLU A 2 -28.32 -10.04 29.65
CA GLU A 2 -27.21 -9.19 30.13
C GLU A 2 -25.80 -9.83 30.04
N SER A 3 -25.68 -11.15 30.27
CA SER A 3 -24.39 -11.86 30.19
C SER A 3 -23.76 -11.88 28.78
N LYS A 4 -24.57 -12.03 27.72
CA LYS A 4 -24.05 -12.07 26.35
C LYS A 4 -23.64 -10.67 25.86
N GLU A 5 -24.38 -9.64 26.28
CA GLU A 5 -24.04 -8.25 25.97
C GLU A 5 -22.70 -7.87 26.60
N LYS A 6 -22.48 -8.24 27.87
CA LYS A 6 -21.20 -7.98 28.55
C LYS A 6 -20.02 -8.61 27.81
N ILE A 7 -20.14 -9.88 27.43
CA ILE A 7 -19.11 -10.61 26.67
C ILE A 7 -18.87 -9.94 25.30
N ALA A 8 -19.94 -9.52 24.61
CA ALA A 8 -19.80 -8.85 23.32
C ALA A 8 -19.05 -7.51 23.45
N ARG A 9 -19.37 -6.70 24.47
CA ARG A 9 -18.68 -5.42 24.72
C ARG A 9 -17.20 -5.60 25.00
N GLU A 10 -16.84 -6.55 25.87
CA GLU A 10 -15.44 -6.84 26.21
C GLU A 10 -14.62 -7.32 24.99
N ASN A 11 -15.25 -8.00 24.02
CA ASN A 11 -14.55 -8.50 22.83
C ASN A 11 -14.52 -7.50 21.66
N LEU A 12 -15.55 -6.66 21.52
CA LEU A 12 -15.65 -5.70 20.41
C LEU A 12 -15.00 -4.34 20.70
N LEU A 13 -15.01 -3.90 21.97
CA LEU A 13 -14.55 -2.56 22.38
C LEU A 13 -13.18 -2.61 23.06
N ARG A 14 -12.30 -3.48 22.58
CA ARG A 14 -10.92 -3.52 23.08
C ARG A 14 -10.20 -2.25 22.66
N GLU A 15 -9.44 -1.66 23.59
CA GLU A 15 -8.56 -0.55 23.26
C GLU A 15 -7.49 -1.02 22.28
N GLY A 16 -7.30 -0.27 21.20
CA GLY A 16 -6.29 -0.54 20.18
C GLY A 16 -5.18 0.49 20.23
N GLU A 17 -3.98 0.07 19.86
CA GLU A 17 -2.85 0.97 19.66
C GLU A 17 -2.94 1.64 18.28
N SER A 18 -2.46 2.89 18.19
CA SER A 18 -2.39 3.59 16.91
C SER A 18 -1.18 3.09 16.11
N PRO A 19 -1.36 2.63 14.86
CA PRO A 19 -0.24 2.15 14.05
C PRO A 19 0.63 3.32 13.57
N GLU A 20 1.94 3.10 13.57
CA GLU A 20 2.91 4.00 12.94
C GLU A 20 3.08 3.67 11.45
N GLY A 21 3.39 4.69 10.63
CA GLY A 21 3.76 4.51 9.22
C GLY A 21 2.91 5.31 8.24
N ILE A 22 2.82 4.80 7.00
CA ILE A 22 2.09 5.45 5.91
C ILE A 22 0.58 5.25 6.13
N ALA A 23 -0.14 6.35 6.30
CA ALA A 23 -1.60 6.32 6.35
C ALA A 23 -2.21 5.78 5.04
N ILE A 24 -3.24 4.95 5.17
CA ILE A 24 -3.94 4.41 4.00
C ILE A 24 -4.75 5.52 3.33
N ARG A 25 -4.31 5.95 2.15
CA ARG A 25 -4.94 7.03 1.38
C ARG A 25 -4.66 6.89 -0.10
N GLY A 26 -5.73 6.91 -0.90
CA GLY A 26 -5.65 6.94 -2.35
C GLY A 26 -5.52 8.34 -2.94
N TYR A 27 -5.37 8.40 -4.26
CA TYR A 27 -5.36 9.66 -5.00
C TYR A 27 -6.72 10.36 -4.92
N ASP A 28 -6.69 11.67 -4.69
CA ASP A 28 -7.89 12.50 -4.64
C ASP A 28 -8.11 13.17 -6.01
N PHE A 29 -9.08 12.64 -6.76
CA PHE A 29 -9.45 13.11 -8.10
C PHE A 29 -10.08 14.51 -8.12
N ASN A 30 -10.44 15.09 -6.96
CA ASN A 30 -10.83 16.50 -6.91
C ASN A 30 -9.66 17.42 -7.29
N ASN A 31 -8.41 16.93 -7.27
CA ASN A 31 -7.23 17.65 -7.74
C ASN A 31 -7.00 17.50 -9.26
N GLY A 32 -7.99 16.99 -10.01
CA GLY A 32 -7.89 16.69 -11.44
C GLY A 32 -7.32 15.31 -11.72
N VAL A 33 -6.88 15.08 -12.95
CA VAL A 33 -6.25 13.82 -13.39
C VAL A 33 -4.75 14.03 -13.58
N ASP A 34 -3.98 13.73 -12.54
CA ASP A 34 -2.52 13.73 -12.56
C ASP A 34 -2.01 12.29 -12.40
N TYR A 35 -1.58 11.68 -13.51
CA TYR A 35 -1.11 10.30 -13.51
C TYR A 35 0.15 10.09 -12.66
N ALA A 36 1.04 11.08 -12.58
CA ALA A 36 2.25 10.96 -11.77
C ALA A 36 1.89 10.89 -10.28
N LYS A 37 0.96 11.74 -9.83
CA LYS A 37 0.46 11.71 -8.45
C LYS A 37 -0.41 10.48 -8.17
N LEU A 38 -1.19 10.02 -9.14
CA LEU A 38 -1.99 8.79 -9.03
C LEU A 38 -1.08 7.58 -8.79
N ILE A 39 -0.06 7.38 -9.64
CA ILE A 39 0.87 6.26 -9.46
C ILE A 39 1.68 6.42 -8.16
N LYS A 40 2.05 7.65 -7.79
CA LYS A 40 2.73 7.91 -6.50
C LYS A 40 1.85 7.54 -5.30
N SER A 41 0.53 7.72 -5.35
CA SER A 41 -0.34 7.40 -4.23
C SER A 41 -0.45 5.90 -3.96
N PHE A 42 -0.08 5.05 -4.92
CA PHE A 42 -0.22 3.60 -4.80
C PHE A 42 0.52 3.02 -3.59
N SER A 43 1.62 3.65 -3.14
CA SER A 43 2.33 3.24 -1.92
C SER A 43 1.42 3.23 -0.67
N GLY A 44 0.44 4.13 -0.60
CA GLY A 44 -0.51 4.27 0.50
C GLY A 44 -1.91 3.71 0.22
N VAL A 45 -2.18 3.11 -0.93
CA VAL A 45 -3.53 2.58 -1.26
C VAL A 45 -3.82 1.24 -0.56
N GLY A 46 -2.79 0.43 -0.32
CA GLY A 46 -2.91 -0.92 0.23
C GLY A 46 -2.86 -2.02 -0.85
N PHE A 47 -2.86 -3.27 -0.40
CA PHE A 47 -2.87 -4.48 -1.25
C PHE A 47 -1.79 -4.46 -2.36
N GLN A 48 -2.17 -4.77 -3.61
CA GLN A 48 -1.25 -4.82 -4.74
C GLN A 48 -0.77 -3.44 -5.19
N ALA A 49 -1.53 -2.37 -4.94
CA ALA A 49 -1.09 -1.02 -5.25
C ALA A 49 0.15 -0.66 -4.43
N SER A 50 0.16 -0.97 -3.12
CA SER A 50 1.33 -0.76 -2.27
C SER A 50 2.53 -1.57 -2.73
N ASN A 51 2.33 -2.81 -3.21
CA ASN A 51 3.40 -3.63 -3.77
C ASN A 51 3.98 -3.02 -5.05
N LEU A 52 3.15 -2.49 -5.95
CA LEU A 52 3.60 -1.80 -7.16
C LEU A 52 4.39 -0.52 -6.79
N GLY A 53 3.91 0.26 -5.83
CA GLY A 53 4.62 1.43 -5.31
C GLY A 53 6.02 1.07 -4.79
N LYS A 54 6.13 0.00 -3.98
CA LYS A 54 7.41 -0.52 -3.50
C LYS A 54 8.32 -1.00 -4.62
N ALA A 55 7.79 -1.70 -5.62
CA ALA A 55 8.56 -2.18 -6.76
C ALA A 55 9.18 -1.02 -7.56
N ILE A 56 8.43 0.07 -7.75
CA ILE A 56 8.92 1.30 -8.39
C ILE A 56 10.11 1.90 -7.60
N GLU A 57 10.01 1.96 -6.27
CA GLU A 57 11.09 2.47 -5.42
C GLU A 57 12.35 1.58 -5.49
N ILE A 58 12.17 0.26 -5.47
CA ILE A 58 13.27 -0.70 -5.61
C ILE A 58 13.99 -0.53 -6.95
N ILE A 59 13.26 -0.43 -8.06
CA ILE A 59 13.86 -0.22 -9.39
C ILE A 59 14.60 1.13 -9.47
N LYS A 60 14.03 2.20 -8.90
CA LYS A 60 14.71 3.50 -8.80
C LYS A 60 16.03 3.40 -8.03
N ASN A 61 16.05 2.64 -6.94
CA ASN A 61 17.28 2.39 -6.19
C ASN A 61 18.29 1.59 -7.00
N MET A 62 17.89 0.53 -7.70
CA MET A 62 18.79 -0.23 -8.59
C MET A 62 19.45 0.68 -9.64
N ILE A 63 18.68 1.58 -10.26
CA ILE A 63 19.18 2.56 -11.24
C ILE A 63 20.16 3.54 -10.57
N LYS A 64 19.78 4.10 -9.42
CA LYS A 64 20.60 5.07 -8.68
C LYS A 64 21.96 4.49 -8.28
N GLU A 65 21.96 3.26 -7.79
CA GLU A 65 23.16 2.55 -7.35
C GLU A 65 23.94 1.91 -8.50
N LYS A 66 23.51 2.11 -9.76
CA LYS A 66 24.10 1.52 -10.97
C LYS A 66 24.30 0.00 -10.84
N ALA A 67 23.32 -0.66 -10.24
CA ALA A 67 23.35 -2.10 -10.06
C ALA A 67 23.36 -2.81 -11.42
N PHE A 68 24.03 -3.96 -11.49
CA PHE A 68 23.90 -4.85 -12.66
C PHE A 68 22.50 -5.48 -12.64
N VAL A 69 21.70 -5.26 -13.69
CA VAL A 69 20.29 -5.67 -13.76
C VAL A 69 20.14 -6.93 -14.59
N TYR A 70 19.63 -8.00 -13.99
CA TYR A 70 19.13 -9.18 -14.69
C TYR A 70 17.64 -9.02 -14.96
N LEU A 71 17.23 -9.07 -16.22
CA LEU A 71 15.83 -9.02 -16.64
C LEU A 71 15.43 -10.35 -17.27
N GLY A 72 14.47 -11.05 -16.65
CA GLY A 72 13.84 -12.24 -17.20
C GLY A 72 12.35 -12.03 -17.40
N TYR A 73 11.81 -12.50 -18.52
CA TYR A 73 10.39 -12.49 -18.84
C TYR A 73 10.01 -13.78 -19.59
N THR A 74 8.74 -14.18 -19.50
CA THR A 74 8.22 -15.39 -20.15
C THR A 74 7.78 -15.11 -21.60
N SER A 75 7.60 -16.15 -22.41
CA SER A 75 7.28 -16.03 -23.84
C SER A 75 5.98 -15.27 -24.13
N ASN A 76 4.98 -15.34 -23.25
CA ASN A 76 3.70 -14.64 -23.40
C ASN A 76 3.77 -13.13 -23.13
N MET A 77 4.93 -12.61 -22.72
CA MET A 77 5.16 -11.17 -22.52
C MET A 77 5.74 -10.48 -23.76
N VAL A 78 5.99 -11.24 -24.84
CA VAL A 78 6.48 -10.77 -26.15
C VAL A 78 5.47 -11.10 -27.23
#